data_AF-A0A9D9U615-F1
#
_entry.id   AF-A0A9D9U615-F1
#
_cell.length_a   1.000
_cell.length_b   1.000
_cell.length_c   1.000
_cell.angle_alpha   90.00
_cell.angle_beta   90.00
_cell.angle_gamma   90.00
#
_symmetry.space_group_name_H-M   'P 1'
#
loop_
_entity.id
_entity.type
_entity.pdbx_description
1 polymer ?
#
loop_
_entity_poly.entity_id
_entity_poly.type
_entity_poly.pdbx_seq_one_letter_code
_entity_poly.pdbx_strand_id
1 'polypeptide(L)'
;KSIKEIGKELGVAVILEGSVQRSSNKVRITAQLIDAATDEHLWADSFDRSVKDIFVIQREVAISIATVLNKKLSKKEVENLDDAPSVDVQAYDLYLRGKFLVEKRNKTDLLIARELFQQALKKAKDFAPAISGLANTYLLSSYRGYEDPDLMLPLAKKQIDIALTIEPSAAETHAAMGYWFHQTFNWKEAEKSYRKSIQLNPNQSNVYLWLAILLEGKSEKDLANEIYIKGMEINPEWEYLMQSRVKALMNTGNHEEAIKLQKHLIDKATFDLVLRSKRYAELSRLYWSVNNKDEAIQMATKAKDNGLLRFYKDGDNSFLVREVNEQYNVLRKSGDYISEFWMGLAYANAGSKDKALTCFGNAVVLKEAAVTLLLIDHYEFLNLKYLNFIQLKRSIKALINF
;
A
#
# COMPACT_ATOMS: atom_id res chain seq x y z
N LYS A 1 -22.68 -5.78 13.37
CA LYS A 1 -23.20 -6.08 12.02
C LYS A 1 -23.56 -7.56 12.00
N SER A 2 -24.67 -7.94 11.39
CA SER A 2 -25.00 -9.36 11.16
C SER A 2 -24.06 -9.96 10.10
N ILE A 3 -23.93 -11.30 10.08
CA ILE A 3 -23.17 -12.03 9.04
C ILE A 3 -23.63 -11.62 7.64
N LYS A 4 -24.96 -11.47 7.45
CA LYS A 4 -25.55 -11.02 6.19
C LYS A 4 -25.13 -9.61 5.78
N GLU A 5 -25.05 -8.68 6.73
CA GLU A 5 -24.56 -7.32 6.46
C GLU A 5 -23.08 -7.36 6.07
N ILE A 6 -22.26 -8.13 6.79
CA ILE A 6 -20.82 -8.27 6.53
C ILE A 6 -20.58 -8.89 5.15
N GLY A 7 -21.30 -9.97 4.81
CA GLY A 7 -21.18 -10.66 3.53
C GLY A 7 -21.54 -9.77 2.34
N LYS A 8 -22.61 -8.96 2.48
CA LYS A 8 -23.00 -7.98 1.46
C LYS A 8 -21.97 -6.85 1.32
N GLU A 9 -21.40 -6.38 2.42
CA GLU A 9 -20.40 -5.30 2.41
C GLU A 9 -19.08 -5.75 1.78
N LEU A 10 -18.63 -6.98 2.07
CA LEU A 10 -17.39 -7.53 1.54
C LEU A 10 -17.56 -8.20 0.16
N GLY A 11 -18.80 -8.43 -0.28
CA GLY A 11 -19.08 -9.11 -1.55
C GLY A 11 -18.73 -10.61 -1.54
N VAL A 12 -18.85 -11.27 -0.38
CA VAL A 12 -18.46 -12.68 -0.20
C VAL A 12 -19.67 -13.58 0.05
N ALA A 13 -19.59 -14.82 -0.44
CA ALA A 13 -20.63 -15.83 -0.24
C ALA A 13 -20.47 -16.62 1.07
N VAL A 14 -19.23 -16.71 1.59
CA VAL A 14 -18.91 -17.47 2.80
C VAL A 14 -17.98 -16.62 3.67
N ILE A 15 -18.24 -16.61 4.97
CA ILE A 15 -17.42 -15.94 5.99
C ILE A 15 -16.65 -17.00 6.78
N LEU A 16 -15.34 -16.84 6.87
CA LEU A 16 -14.49 -17.60 7.79
C LEU A 16 -14.30 -16.77 9.06
N GLU A 17 -14.79 -17.29 10.19
CA GLU A 17 -14.54 -16.73 11.51
C GLU A 17 -13.67 -17.70 12.30
N GLY A 18 -12.82 -17.18 13.19
CA GLY A 18 -12.04 -18.02 14.08
C GLY A 18 -11.50 -17.29 15.28
N SER A 19 -11.03 -18.07 16.24
CA SER A 19 -10.35 -17.57 17.43
C SER A 19 -9.06 -18.35 17.65
N VAL A 20 -8.05 -17.66 18.16
CA VAL A 20 -6.77 -18.27 18.54
C VAL A 20 -6.55 -17.99 20.02
N GLN A 21 -6.40 -19.06 20.79
CA GLN A 21 -6.04 -18.98 22.21
C GLN A 21 -4.70 -19.67 22.41
N ARG A 22 -3.80 -19.03 23.15
CA ARG A 22 -2.49 -19.59 23.48
C ARG A 22 -2.35 -19.69 24.99
N SER A 23 -1.94 -20.86 25.46
CA SER A 23 -1.54 -21.09 26.85
C SER A 23 -0.21 -21.82 26.88
N SER A 24 0.84 -21.12 27.34
CA SER A 24 2.21 -21.62 27.38
C SER A 24 2.66 -22.20 26.03
N ASN A 25 2.74 -23.53 25.92
CA ASN A 25 3.20 -24.26 24.73
C ASN A 25 2.06 -24.89 23.91
N LYS A 26 0.79 -24.61 24.24
CA LYS A 26 -0.39 -25.09 23.51
C LYS A 26 -1.11 -23.93 22.82
N VAL A 27 -1.62 -24.20 21.63
CA VAL A 27 -2.51 -23.31 20.87
C VAL A 27 -3.80 -24.06 20.60
N ARG A 28 -4.92 -23.38 20.85
CA ARG A 28 -6.25 -23.76 20.39
C ARG A 28 -6.66 -22.81 19.29
N ILE A 29 -6.94 -23.34 18.11
CA ILE A 29 -7.53 -22.59 17.00
C ILE A 29 -8.95 -23.11 16.80
N THR A 30 -9.94 -22.25 16.89
CA THR A 30 -11.31 -22.56 16.45
C THR A 30 -11.56 -21.84 15.15
N ALA A 31 -12.16 -22.51 14.18
CA ALA A 31 -12.52 -21.92 12.91
C ALA A 31 -13.90 -22.41 12.47
N GLN A 32 -14.68 -21.53 11.84
CA GLN A 32 -15.99 -21.83 11.31
C GLN A 32 -16.24 -21.13 9.97
N LEU A 33 -16.90 -21.83 9.06
CA LEU A 33 -17.39 -21.30 7.80
C LEU A 33 -18.89 -21.06 7.92
N ILE A 34 -19.34 -19.86 7.57
CA ILE A 34 -20.73 -19.44 7.68
C ILE A 34 -21.20 -18.97 6.31
N ASP A 35 -22.36 -19.46 5.86
CA ASP A 35 -23.02 -18.96 4.65
C ASP A 35 -23.48 -17.51 4.88
N ALA A 36 -23.01 -16.59 4.03
CA ALA A 36 -23.28 -15.17 4.20
C ALA A 36 -24.75 -14.78 3.95
N ALA A 37 -25.50 -15.58 3.19
CA ALA A 37 -26.88 -15.27 2.84
C ALA A 37 -27.88 -15.79 3.87
N THR A 38 -27.62 -16.98 4.44
CA THR A 38 -28.52 -17.69 5.34
C THR A 38 -28.11 -17.63 6.82
N ASP A 39 -26.88 -17.22 7.14
CA ASP A 39 -26.31 -17.28 8.49
C ASP A 39 -26.16 -18.73 9.02
N GLU A 40 -26.14 -19.72 8.11
CA GLU A 40 -25.96 -21.13 8.46
C GLU A 40 -24.48 -21.50 8.59
N HIS A 41 -24.14 -22.27 9.62
CA HIS A 41 -22.79 -22.82 9.78
C HIS A 41 -22.58 -23.97 8.80
N LEU A 42 -21.69 -23.78 7.83
CA LEU A 42 -21.29 -24.78 6.86
C LEU A 42 -20.28 -25.78 7.44
N TRP A 43 -19.44 -25.31 8.36
CA TRP A 43 -18.43 -26.11 9.05
C TRP A 43 -17.94 -25.39 10.29
N ALA A 44 -17.54 -26.15 11.31
CA ALA A 44 -16.84 -25.64 12.47
C ALA A 44 -15.92 -26.74 13.01
N ASP A 45 -14.70 -26.37 13.41
CA ASP A 45 -13.73 -27.31 13.98
C ASP A 45 -12.79 -26.60 14.97
N SER A 46 -12.13 -27.40 15.79
CA SER A 46 -11.16 -26.94 16.78
C SER A 46 -9.88 -27.76 16.74
N PHE A 47 -8.75 -27.06 16.65
CA PHE A 47 -7.41 -27.64 16.53
C PHE A 47 -6.62 -27.32 17.79
N ASP A 48 -6.35 -28.35 18.59
CA ASP A 48 -5.51 -28.28 19.79
C ASP A 48 -4.16 -28.93 19.53
N ARG A 49 -3.08 -28.13 19.53
CA ARG A 49 -1.71 -28.61 19.25
C ARG A 49 -0.64 -27.81 20.00
N SER A 50 0.61 -28.25 19.90
CA SER A 50 1.73 -27.46 20.39
C SER A 50 1.99 -26.25 19.49
N VAL A 51 2.51 -25.16 20.05
CA VAL A 51 3.03 -24.01 19.28
C VAL A 51 4.10 -24.46 18.26
N LYS A 52 4.84 -25.53 18.56
CA LYS A 52 5.85 -26.11 17.65
C LYS A 52 5.24 -26.70 16.38
N ASP A 53 3.96 -27.07 16.43
CA ASP A 53 3.24 -27.69 15.31
C ASP A 53 2.42 -26.66 14.52
N ILE A 54 2.69 -25.36 14.70
CA ILE A 54 1.86 -24.28 14.13
C ILE A 54 1.68 -24.40 12.61
N PHE A 55 2.69 -24.86 11.89
CA PHE A 55 2.63 -25.08 10.45
C PHE A 55 1.75 -26.28 10.07
N VAL A 56 1.79 -27.35 10.87
CA VAL A 56 0.91 -28.51 10.70
C VAL A 56 -0.54 -28.08 10.90
N ILE A 57 -0.83 -27.29 11.93
CA ILE A 57 -2.18 -26.76 12.16
C ILE A 57 -2.64 -25.88 11.00
N GLN A 58 -1.79 -24.98 10.51
CA GLN A 58 -2.14 -24.10 9.38
C GLN A 58 -2.53 -24.92 8.14
N ARG A 59 -1.80 -26.01 7.86
CA ARG A 59 -2.12 -26.95 6.80
C ARG A 59 -3.45 -27.68 7.04
N GLU A 60 -3.64 -28.25 8.23
CA GLU A 60 -4.89 -28.95 8.58
C GLU A 60 -6.11 -28.03 8.41
N VAL A 61 -6.04 -26.80 8.93
CA VAL A 61 -7.10 -25.79 8.79
C VAL A 61 -7.35 -25.48 7.31
N ALA A 62 -6.31 -25.25 6.52
CA ALA A 62 -6.44 -24.93 5.09
C ALA A 62 -7.09 -26.07 4.28
N ILE A 63 -6.68 -27.32 4.52
CA ILE A 63 -7.23 -28.52 3.86
C ILE A 63 -8.70 -28.71 4.26
N SER A 64 -9.03 -28.56 5.54
CA SER A 64 -10.41 -28.68 6.02
C SER A 64 -11.32 -27.64 5.36
N ILE A 65 -10.90 -26.37 5.33
CA ILE A 65 -11.64 -25.29 4.68
C ILE A 65 -11.83 -25.56 3.18
N ALA A 66 -10.77 -25.96 2.47
CA ALA A 66 -10.85 -26.22 1.04
C ALA A 66 -11.79 -27.39 0.70
N THR A 67 -11.77 -28.43 1.54
CA THR A 67 -12.66 -29.60 1.42
C THR A 67 -14.12 -29.20 1.57
N VAL A 68 -14.46 -28.40 2.59
CA VAL A 68 -15.83 -27.92 2.84
C VAL A 68 -16.33 -27.03 1.71
N LEU A 69 -15.49 -26.12 1.21
CA LEU A 69 -15.85 -25.23 0.10
C LEU A 69 -15.96 -25.94 -1.25
N ASN A 70 -15.78 -27.27 -1.28
CA ASN A 70 -15.69 -28.10 -2.49
C ASN A 70 -14.74 -27.50 -3.55
N LYS A 71 -13.73 -26.75 -3.08
CA LYS A 71 -12.69 -26.22 -3.93
C LYS A 71 -11.62 -27.29 -4.06
N LYS A 72 -11.49 -27.84 -5.27
CA LYS A 72 -10.32 -28.64 -5.60
C LYS A 72 -9.10 -27.74 -5.53
N LEU A 73 -8.30 -27.91 -4.47
CA LEU A 73 -6.93 -27.42 -4.47
C LEU A 73 -6.24 -28.05 -5.68
N SER A 74 -5.62 -27.21 -6.50
CA SER A 74 -4.76 -27.69 -7.57
C SER A 74 -3.64 -28.55 -6.99
N LYS A 75 -3.11 -29.47 -7.79
CA LYS A 75 -1.99 -30.33 -7.36
C LYS A 75 -0.83 -29.50 -6.79
N LYS A 76 -0.54 -28.34 -7.41
CA LYS A 76 0.48 -27.40 -6.97
C LYS A 76 0.16 -26.74 -5.63
N GLU A 77 -1.11 -26.41 -5.35
CA GLU A 77 -1.51 -25.86 -4.04
C GLU A 77 -1.39 -26.89 -2.93
N VAL A 78 -1.72 -28.16 -3.21
CA VAL A 78 -1.51 -29.25 -2.25
C VAL A 78 -0.01 -29.51 -2.03
N GLU A 79 0.79 -29.57 -3.11
CA GLU A 79 2.25 -29.73 -3.03
C GLU A 79 2.90 -28.57 -2.23
N ASN A 80 2.46 -27.33 -2.42
CA ASN A 80 2.92 -26.17 -1.62
C ASN A 80 2.50 -26.25 -0.14
N LEU A 81 1.40 -26.94 0.17
CA LEU A 81 0.96 -27.18 1.54
C LEU A 81 1.67 -28.38 2.18
N ASP A 82 2.24 -29.28 1.38
CA ASP A 82 2.98 -30.45 1.85
C ASP A 82 4.37 -30.09 2.40
N ASP A 83 4.98 -29.02 1.87
CA ASP A 83 6.16 -28.39 2.47
C ASP A 83 5.73 -27.48 3.64
N ALA A 84 5.46 -28.08 4.80
CA ALA A 84 5.39 -27.31 6.04
C ALA A 84 6.67 -26.48 6.17
N PRO A 85 6.59 -25.15 6.37
CA PRO A 85 7.77 -24.31 6.46
C PRO A 85 8.77 -24.89 7.46
N SER A 86 9.95 -25.29 6.99
CA SER A 86 11.04 -25.82 7.82
C SER A 86 11.77 -24.72 8.60
N VAL A 87 11.04 -23.64 8.91
CA VAL A 87 11.57 -22.43 9.51
C VAL A 87 11.37 -22.44 11.01
N ASP A 88 12.32 -21.86 11.73
CA ASP A 88 12.17 -21.61 13.17
C ASP A 88 10.89 -20.80 13.45
N VAL A 89 10.08 -21.26 14.41
CA VAL A 89 8.78 -20.64 14.74
C VAL A 89 8.94 -19.19 15.22
N GLN A 90 10.04 -18.85 15.89
CA GLN A 90 10.30 -17.46 16.29
C GLN A 90 10.67 -16.61 15.09
N ALA A 91 11.45 -17.14 14.14
CA ALA A 91 11.74 -16.44 12.88
C ALA A 91 10.45 -16.14 12.11
N TYR A 92 9.51 -17.08 12.10
CA TYR A 92 8.20 -16.91 11.46
C TYR A 92 7.33 -15.86 12.16
N ASP A 93 7.27 -15.86 13.50
CA ASP A 93 6.56 -14.83 14.27
C ASP A 93 7.11 -13.42 13.98
N LEU A 94 8.44 -13.27 14.01
CA LEU A 94 9.12 -12.01 13.70
C LEU A 94 8.80 -11.54 12.28
N TYR A 95 8.80 -12.45 11.31
CA TYR A 95 8.42 -12.16 9.93
C TYR A 95 6.96 -11.70 9.81
N LEU A 96 6.00 -12.39 10.43
CA LEU A 96 4.58 -12.01 10.37
C LEU A 96 4.35 -10.61 10.98
N ARG A 97 5.01 -10.29 12.10
CA ARG A 97 4.95 -8.97 12.72
C ARG A 97 5.58 -7.90 11.82
N GLY A 98 6.72 -8.19 11.21
CA GLY A 98 7.35 -7.31 10.23
C GLY A 98 6.43 -7.03 9.04
N LYS A 99 5.81 -8.08 8.47
CA LYS A 99 4.87 -7.98 7.34
C LYS A 99 3.66 -7.10 7.69
N PHE A 100 3.08 -7.28 8.87
CA PHE A 100 1.98 -6.45 9.34
C PHE A 100 2.37 -4.96 9.42
N LEU A 101 3.57 -4.65 9.91
CA LEU A 101 4.05 -3.27 10.02
C LEU A 101 4.38 -2.63 8.67
N VAL A 102 4.88 -3.40 7.71
CA VAL A 102 5.17 -2.91 6.33
C VAL A 102 3.91 -2.34 5.66
N GLU A 103 2.74 -2.96 5.88
CA GLU A 103 1.47 -2.52 5.30
C GLU A 103 1.02 -1.13 5.78
N LYS A 104 1.51 -0.66 6.92
CA LYS A 104 1.20 0.67 7.46
C LYS A 104 1.96 1.81 6.76
N ARG A 105 3.06 1.51 6.07
CA ARG A 105 3.81 2.43 5.17
C ARG A 105 4.27 3.77 5.78
N ASN A 106 4.36 3.89 7.11
CA ASN A 106 4.96 5.03 7.79
C ASN A 106 6.42 4.74 8.21
N LYS A 107 7.20 5.80 8.42
CA LYS A 107 8.66 5.70 8.68
C LYS A 107 8.94 4.80 9.90
N THR A 108 8.30 5.07 11.03
CA THR A 108 8.55 4.35 12.28
C THR A 108 8.27 2.86 12.16
N ASP A 109 7.10 2.48 11.63
CA ASP A 109 6.72 1.08 11.49
C ASP A 109 7.60 0.34 10.48
N LEU A 110 8.06 1.00 9.41
CA LEU A 110 9.00 0.41 8.45
C LEU A 110 10.38 0.12 9.08
N LEU A 111 10.88 1.01 9.94
CA LEU A 111 12.14 0.80 10.64
C LEU A 111 12.04 -0.33 11.67
N ILE A 112 10.90 -0.43 12.37
CA ILE A 112 10.65 -1.56 13.29
C ILE A 112 10.53 -2.87 12.49
N ALA A 113 9.82 -2.87 11.36
CA ALA A 113 9.71 -4.04 10.49
C ALA A 113 11.09 -4.51 10.00
N ARG A 114 11.97 -3.58 9.63
CA ARG A 114 13.34 -3.87 9.20
C ARG A 114 14.11 -4.63 10.28
N GLU A 115 14.07 -4.15 11.51
CA GLU A 115 14.71 -4.80 12.66
C GLU A 115 14.11 -6.19 12.93
N LEU A 116 12.79 -6.35 12.85
CA LEU A 116 12.13 -7.65 12.99
C LEU A 116 12.58 -8.65 11.93
N PHE A 117 12.67 -8.24 10.65
CA PHE A 117 13.18 -9.12 9.60
C PHE A 117 14.66 -9.46 9.83
N GLN A 118 15.49 -8.51 10.25
CA GLN A 118 16.88 -8.79 10.59
C GLN A 118 17.01 -9.79 11.75
N GLN A 119 16.14 -9.69 12.77
CA GLN A 119 16.08 -10.68 13.86
C GLN A 119 15.61 -12.05 13.37
N ALA A 120 14.62 -12.10 12.47
CA ALA A 120 14.18 -13.35 11.85
C ALA A 120 15.34 -14.04 11.10
N LEU A 121 16.13 -13.26 10.35
CA LEU A 121 17.29 -13.77 9.60
C LEU A 121 18.47 -14.20 10.48
N LYS A 122 18.58 -13.70 11.72
CA LYS A 122 19.53 -14.25 12.70
C LYS A 122 19.14 -15.66 13.15
N LYS A 123 17.85 -16.01 13.10
CA LYS A 123 17.32 -17.33 13.48
C LYS A 123 17.25 -18.30 12.30
N ALA A 124 16.86 -17.80 11.13
CA ALA A 124 16.77 -18.57 9.89
C ALA A 124 17.38 -17.77 8.74
N LYS A 125 18.67 -18.00 8.45
CA LYS A 125 19.44 -17.20 7.49
C LYS A 125 18.92 -17.27 6.07
N ASP A 126 18.41 -18.44 5.68
CA ASP A 126 17.90 -18.70 4.33
C ASP A 126 16.37 -18.54 4.25
N PHE A 127 15.76 -17.80 5.17
CA PHE A 127 14.31 -17.59 5.19
C PHE A 127 13.89 -16.54 4.15
N ALA A 128 13.70 -16.97 2.90
CA ALA A 128 13.44 -16.11 1.74
C ALA A 128 12.33 -15.05 1.95
N PRO A 129 11.15 -15.37 2.55
CA PRO A 129 10.13 -14.37 2.87
C PRO A 129 10.64 -13.21 3.75
N ALA A 130 11.47 -13.48 4.75
CA ALA A 130 12.04 -12.42 5.60
C ALA A 130 13.10 -11.58 4.85
N ILE A 131 13.86 -12.20 3.94
CA ILE A 131 14.82 -11.48 3.07
C ILE A 131 14.07 -10.53 2.12
N SER A 132 12.97 -10.99 1.53
CA SER A 132 12.11 -10.19 0.66
C SER A 132 11.38 -9.09 1.44
N GLY A 133 10.92 -9.39 2.65
CA GLY A 133 10.38 -8.39 3.58
C GLY A 133 11.42 -7.29 3.88
N LEU A 134 12.66 -7.67 4.15
CA LEU A 134 13.76 -6.73 4.37
C LEU A 134 14.01 -5.84 3.15
N ALA A 135 14.05 -6.42 1.94
CA ALA A 135 14.15 -5.66 0.69
C ALA A 135 13.04 -4.62 0.56
N ASN A 136 11.79 -5.01 0.84
CA ASN A 136 10.63 -4.11 0.78
C ASN A 136 10.74 -2.95 1.78
N THR A 137 11.36 -3.13 2.95
CA THR A 137 11.56 -2.02 3.88
C THR A 137 12.49 -0.94 3.30
N TYR A 138 13.54 -1.32 2.58
CA TYR A 138 14.44 -0.38 1.91
C TYR A 138 13.74 0.31 0.74
N LEU A 139 13.04 -0.46 -0.11
CA LEU A 139 12.32 0.06 -1.26
C LEU A 139 11.23 1.06 -0.86
N LEU A 140 10.45 0.75 0.18
CA LEU A 140 9.42 1.66 0.67
C LEU A 140 10.02 2.90 1.33
N SER A 141 11.13 2.77 2.06
CA SER A 141 11.78 3.93 2.69
C SER A 141 12.33 4.90 1.65
N SER A 142 12.95 4.38 0.58
CA SER A 142 13.34 5.14 -0.61
C SER A 142 12.14 5.83 -1.26
N TYR A 143 11.14 5.06 -1.70
CA TYR A 143 10.01 5.60 -2.46
C TYR A 143 9.18 6.62 -1.68
N ARG A 144 9.05 6.43 -0.36
CA ARG A 144 8.30 7.33 0.53
C ARG A 144 9.14 8.53 1.00
N GLY A 145 10.39 8.63 0.57
CA GLY A 145 11.28 9.74 0.88
C GLY A 145 11.70 9.80 2.35
N TYR A 146 11.73 8.65 3.03
CA TYR A 146 12.14 8.56 4.43
C TYR A 146 13.65 8.42 4.59
N GLU A 147 14.31 7.83 3.59
CA GLU A 147 15.75 7.58 3.52
C GLU A 147 16.24 7.76 2.08
N ASP A 148 17.53 8.03 1.92
CA ASP A 148 18.18 8.32 0.65
C ASP A 148 18.11 7.12 -0.34
N PRO A 149 17.54 7.30 -1.55
CA PRO A 149 17.46 6.24 -2.55
C PRO A 149 18.83 5.67 -2.96
N ASP A 150 19.90 6.48 -2.99
CA ASP A 150 21.24 6.02 -3.40
C ASP A 150 21.83 5.02 -2.39
N LEU A 151 21.40 5.10 -1.12
CA LEU A 151 21.76 4.14 -0.09
C LEU A 151 20.81 2.94 -0.06
N MET A 152 19.51 3.18 -0.21
CA MET A 152 18.48 2.15 0.00
C MET A 152 18.32 1.20 -1.18
N LEU A 153 18.41 1.69 -2.43
CA LEU A 153 18.20 0.84 -3.62
C LEU A 153 19.27 -0.25 -3.79
N PRO A 154 20.58 0.00 -3.54
CA PRO A 154 21.58 -1.07 -3.55
C PRO A 154 21.35 -2.11 -2.45
N LEU A 155 20.95 -1.69 -1.25
CA LEU A 155 20.62 -2.59 -0.14
C LEU A 155 19.43 -3.49 -0.48
N ALA A 156 18.38 -2.91 -1.06
CA ALA A 156 17.23 -3.66 -1.56
C ALA A 156 17.65 -4.69 -2.61
N LYS A 157 18.43 -4.28 -3.62
CA LYS A 157 18.86 -5.16 -4.70
C LYS A 157 19.65 -6.36 -4.18
N LYS A 158 20.57 -6.13 -3.24
CA LYS A 158 21.33 -7.19 -2.59
C LYS A 158 20.42 -8.24 -1.93
N GLN A 159 19.39 -7.80 -1.21
CA GLN A 159 18.45 -8.74 -0.58
C GLN A 159 17.62 -9.50 -1.60
N ILE A 160 17.15 -8.82 -2.65
CA ILE A 160 16.39 -9.46 -3.74
C ILE A 160 17.23 -10.56 -4.42
N ASP A 161 18.51 -10.30 -4.69
CA ASP A 161 19.40 -11.28 -5.34
C ASP A 161 19.65 -12.51 -4.46
N ILE A 162 19.81 -12.30 -3.15
CA ILE A 162 19.93 -13.40 -2.19
C ILE A 162 18.63 -14.22 -2.16
N ALA A 163 17.47 -13.55 -2.04
CA ALA A 163 16.18 -14.21 -1.99
C ALA A 163 15.87 -15.02 -3.26
N LEU A 164 16.24 -14.52 -4.45
CA LEU A 164 16.09 -15.24 -5.71
C LEU A 164 17.03 -16.44 -5.84
N THR A 165 18.19 -16.41 -5.17
CA THR A 165 19.10 -17.57 -5.13
C THR A 165 18.53 -18.70 -4.30
N ILE A 166 17.82 -18.36 -3.21
CA ILE A 166 17.20 -19.33 -2.31
C ILE A 166 15.89 -19.86 -2.88
N GLU A 167 15.00 -18.96 -3.34
CA GLU A 167 13.67 -19.31 -3.82
C GLU A 167 13.34 -18.53 -5.11
N PRO A 168 13.75 -19.03 -6.30
CA PRO A 168 13.56 -18.34 -7.57
C PRO A 168 12.09 -18.09 -7.95
N SER A 169 11.16 -18.87 -7.40
CA SER A 169 9.71 -18.78 -7.64
C SER A 169 8.94 -18.01 -6.57
N ALA A 170 9.62 -17.35 -5.63
CA ALA A 170 8.97 -16.58 -4.58
C ALA A 170 8.27 -15.33 -5.14
N ALA A 171 6.93 -15.30 -5.08
CA ALA A 171 6.12 -14.21 -5.60
C ALA A 171 6.47 -12.84 -4.97
N GLU A 172 6.72 -12.81 -3.66
CA GLU A 172 7.06 -11.57 -2.94
C GLU A 172 8.40 -10.99 -3.39
N THR A 173 9.36 -11.85 -3.76
CA THR A 173 10.67 -11.46 -4.29
C THR A 173 10.53 -10.85 -5.68
N HIS A 174 9.71 -11.44 -6.55
CA HIS A 174 9.38 -10.85 -7.86
C HIS A 174 8.65 -9.51 -7.72
N ALA A 175 7.80 -9.34 -6.71
CA ALA A 175 7.15 -8.05 -6.42
C ALA A 175 8.18 -6.98 -6.02
N ALA A 176 9.11 -7.34 -5.12
CA ALA A 176 10.21 -6.46 -4.71
C ALA A 176 11.14 -6.11 -5.88
N MET A 177 11.46 -7.09 -6.74
CA MET A 177 12.24 -6.87 -7.97
C MET A 177 11.54 -5.88 -8.91
N GLY A 178 10.23 -6.06 -9.14
CA GLY A 178 9.45 -5.13 -9.94
C GLY A 178 9.47 -3.72 -9.37
N TYR A 179 9.41 -3.60 -8.04
CA TYR A 179 9.46 -2.31 -7.37
C TYR A 179 10.84 -1.66 -7.40
N TRP A 180 11.90 -2.46 -7.34
CA TRP A 180 13.26 -1.98 -7.58
C TRP A 180 13.45 -1.48 -9.02
N PHE A 181 12.97 -2.22 -10.02
CA PHE A 181 13.01 -1.79 -11.43
C PHE A 181 12.20 -0.52 -11.67
N HIS A 182 11.04 -0.39 -11.03
CA HIS A 182 10.24 0.82 -11.08
C HIS A 182 11.04 2.02 -10.55
N GLN A 183 11.68 1.87 -9.39
CA GLN A 183 12.47 2.95 -8.79
C GLN A 183 13.78 3.27 -9.52
N THR A 184 14.28 2.34 -10.33
CA THR A 184 15.43 2.55 -11.23
C THR A 184 15.01 2.91 -12.66
N PHE A 185 13.73 3.27 -12.86
CA PHE A 185 13.15 3.73 -14.11
C PHE A 185 13.19 2.71 -15.27
N ASN A 186 13.40 1.42 -14.97
CA ASN A 186 13.28 0.33 -15.94
C ASN A 186 11.86 -0.24 -15.92
N TRP A 187 10.92 0.48 -16.50
CA TRP A 187 9.49 0.20 -16.37
C TRP A 187 9.05 -1.08 -17.08
N LYS A 188 9.72 -1.42 -18.18
CA LYS A 188 9.48 -2.66 -18.90
C LYS A 188 9.75 -3.89 -18.02
N GLU A 189 10.91 -3.94 -17.37
CA GLU A 189 11.23 -5.06 -16.47
C GLU A 189 10.43 -5.00 -15.16
N ALA A 190 10.06 -3.80 -14.70
CA ALA A 190 9.17 -3.62 -13.56
C ALA A 190 7.82 -4.29 -13.78
N GLU A 191 7.15 -3.96 -14.90
CA GLU A 191 5.85 -4.53 -15.26
C GLU A 191 5.93 -6.06 -15.40
N LYS A 192 6.95 -6.57 -16.08
CA LYS A 192 7.17 -8.02 -16.23
C LYS A 192 7.31 -8.71 -14.87
N SER A 193 8.06 -8.13 -13.95
CA SER A 193 8.28 -8.67 -12.61
C SER A 193 7.00 -8.62 -11.75
N TYR A 194 6.24 -7.53 -11.83
CA TYR A 194 4.93 -7.43 -11.16
C TYR A 194 3.94 -8.47 -11.69
N ARG A 195 3.82 -8.62 -13.01
CA ARG A 195 2.96 -9.65 -13.62
C ARG A 195 3.42 -11.05 -13.26
N LYS A 196 4.74 -11.29 -13.16
CA LYS A 196 5.28 -12.57 -12.71
C LYS A 196 4.91 -12.87 -11.26
N SER A 197 5.01 -11.89 -10.37
CA SER A 197 4.57 -12.00 -8.98
C SER A 197 3.08 -12.34 -8.89
N ILE A 198 2.21 -11.63 -9.64
CA ILE A 198 0.77 -11.94 -9.71
C ILE A 198 0.51 -13.37 -10.21
N GLN A 199 1.26 -13.82 -11.22
CA GLN A 199 1.14 -15.19 -11.72
C GLN A 199 1.52 -16.23 -10.67
N LEU A 200 2.53 -15.93 -9.84
CA LEU A 200 3.03 -16.83 -8.80
C LEU A 200 2.13 -16.83 -7.55
N ASN A 201 1.62 -15.67 -7.16
CA ASN A 201 0.68 -15.50 -6.06
C ASN A 201 -0.34 -14.39 -6.40
N PRO A 202 -1.55 -14.75 -6.88
CA PRO A 202 -2.58 -13.77 -7.19
C PRO A 202 -3.20 -13.13 -5.94
N ASN A 203 -2.94 -13.63 -4.73
CA ASN A 203 -3.53 -13.10 -3.49
C ASN A 203 -2.65 -12.01 -2.83
N GLN A 204 -1.62 -11.53 -3.52
CA GLN A 204 -0.71 -10.51 -3.01
C GLN A 204 -1.21 -9.09 -3.34
N SER A 205 -2.11 -8.50 -2.54
CA SER A 205 -2.73 -7.19 -2.86
C SER A 205 -1.74 -6.03 -3.15
N ASN A 206 -0.56 -5.99 -2.50
CA ASN A 206 0.41 -4.90 -2.68
C ASN A 206 0.99 -4.78 -4.09
N VAL A 207 1.11 -5.89 -4.83
CA VAL A 207 1.65 -5.84 -6.20
C VAL A 207 0.65 -5.23 -7.18
N TYR A 208 -0.66 -5.38 -6.93
CA TYR A 208 -1.71 -4.76 -7.74
C TYR A 208 -1.65 -3.24 -7.64
N LEU A 209 -1.48 -2.69 -6.44
CA LEU A 209 -1.25 -1.26 -6.24
C LEU A 209 -0.04 -0.76 -7.06
N TRP A 210 1.10 -1.45 -6.95
CA TRP A 210 2.33 -1.01 -7.62
C TRP A 210 2.23 -1.10 -9.15
N LEU A 211 1.61 -2.16 -9.67
CA LEU A 211 1.34 -2.31 -11.09
C LEU A 211 0.36 -1.24 -11.58
N ALA A 212 -0.72 -0.97 -10.85
CA ALA A 212 -1.70 0.05 -11.23
C ALA A 212 -1.07 1.45 -11.32
N ILE A 213 -0.25 1.85 -10.33
CA ILE A 213 0.49 3.13 -10.37
C ILE A 213 1.41 3.21 -11.59
N LEU A 214 2.12 2.11 -11.91
CA LEU A 214 2.98 2.06 -13.09
C LEU A 214 2.16 2.23 -14.38
N LEU A 215 1.02 1.56 -14.49
CA LEU A 215 0.11 1.66 -15.65
C LEU A 215 -0.49 3.06 -15.79
N GLU A 216 -0.85 3.73 -14.68
CA GLU A 216 -1.27 5.14 -14.71
C GLU A 216 -0.16 6.03 -15.28
N GLY A 217 1.08 5.82 -14.84
CA GLY A 217 2.25 6.54 -15.35
C GLY A 217 2.50 6.30 -16.85
N LYS A 218 2.15 5.11 -17.36
CA LYS A 218 2.16 4.76 -18.79
C LYS A 218 0.94 5.29 -19.56
N SER A 219 0.00 5.97 -18.89
CA SER A 219 -1.28 6.43 -19.44
C SER A 219 -2.25 5.31 -19.84
N GLU A 220 -2.07 4.09 -19.31
CA GLU A 220 -2.97 2.94 -19.50
C GLU A 220 -4.07 2.94 -18.42
N LYS A 221 -4.87 4.00 -18.37
CA LYS A 221 -5.73 4.34 -17.22
C LYS A 221 -6.85 3.32 -16.95
N ASP A 222 -7.49 2.81 -17.99
CA ASP A 222 -8.59 1.83 -17.84
C ASP A 222 -8.07 0.53 -17.24
N LEU A 223 -6.94 0.03 -17.77
CA LEU A 223 -6.28 -1.15 -17.25
C LEU A 223 -5.79 -0.93 -15.81
N ALA A 224 -5.26 0.24 -15.49
CA ALA A 224 -4.87 0.58 -14.12
C ALA A 224 -6.05 0.49 -13.14
N ASN A 225 -7.23 1.02 -13.52
CA ASN A 225 -8.44 0.92 -12.69
C ASN A 225 -8.92 -0.52 -12.51
N GLU A 226 -8.84 -1.36 -13.54
CA GLU A 226 -9.12 -2.80 -13.41
C GLU A 226 -8.17 -3.49 -12.42
N ILE A 227 -6.87 -3.15 -12.48
CA ILE A 227 -5.87 -3.70 -11.54
C ILE A 227 -6.15 -3.22 -10.11
N TYR A 228 -6.53 -1.95 -9.90
CA TYR A 228 -6.96 -1.48 -8.59
C TYR A 228 -8.17 -2.25 -8.06
N ILE A 229 -9.20 -2.48 -8.88
CA ILE A 229 -10.40 -3.23 -8.49
C ILE A 229 -10.00 -4.64 -8.03
N LYS A 230 -9.17 -5.36 -8.80
CA LYS A 230 -8.67 -6.68 -8.40
C LYS A 230 -7.92 -6.65 -7.07
N GLY A 231 -7.08 -5.63 -6.85
CA GLY A 231 -6.40 -5.45 -5.57
C GLY A 231 -7.36 -5.21 -4.39
N MET A 232 -8.46 -4.48 -4.61
CA MET A 232 -9.52 -4.28 -3.61
C MET A 232 -10.33 -5.54 -3.34
N GLU A 233 -10.60 -6.36 -4.36
CA GLU A 233 -11.28 -7.66 -4.19
C GLU A 233 -10.45 -8.61 -3.32
N ILE A 234 -9.11 -8.57 -3.45
CA ILE A 234 -8.18 -9.38 -2.66
C ILE A 234 -8.07 -8.87 -1.21
N ASN A 235 -7.99 -7.55 -1.03
CA ASN A 235 -7.85 -6.93 0.29
C ASN A 235 -8.79 -5.72 0.44
N PRO A 236 -10.08 -5.97 0.71
CA PRO A 236 -11.11 -4.93 0.77
C PRO A 236 -10.97 -3.99 1.98
N GLU A 237 -10.10 -4.31 2.94
CA GLU A 237 -9.82 -3.48 4.11
C GLU A 237 -8.62 -2.55 3.90
N TRP A 238 -7.88 -2.69 2.81
CA TRP A 238 -6.65 -1.92 2.62
C TRP A 238 -6.89 -0.50 2.13
N GLU A 239 -7.05 0.42 3.09
CA GLU A 239 -7.33 1.83 2.82
C GLU A 239 -6.31 2.53 1.93
N TYR A 240 -5.04 2.11 1.95
CA TYR A 240 -4.01 2.73 1.11
C TYR A 240 -4.26 2.48 -0.38
N LEU A 241 -4.70 1.27 -0.73
CA LEU A 241 -5.03 0.93 -2.11
C LEU A 241 -6.32 1.62 -2.55
N MET A 242 -7.33 1.69 -1.68
CA MET A 242 -8.56 2.46 -1.95
C MET A 242 -8.27 3.93 -2.23
N GLN A 243 -7.44 4.60 -1.41
CA GLN A 243 -7.04 5.99 -1.63
C GLN A 243 -6.30 6.19 -2.97
N SER A 244 -5.49 5.21 -3.37
CA SER A 244 -4.77 5.27 -4.65
C SER A 244 -5.75 5.17 -5.81
N ARG A 245 -6.78 4.32 -5.70
CA ARG A 245 -7.88 4.25 -6.68
C ARG A 245 -8.73 5.53 -6.69
N VAL A 246 -9.00 6.18 -5.55
CA VAL A 246 -9.71 7.48 -5.53
C VAL A 246 -9.00 8.49 -6.44
N LYS A 247 -7.67 8.60 -6.31
CA LYS A 247 -6.85 9.47 -7.17
C LYS A 247 -6.92 9.06 -8.64
N ALA A 248 -6.83 7.76 -8.93
CA ALA A 248 -6.95 7.24 -10.28
C ALA A 248 -8.31 7.56 -10.93
N LEU A 249 -9.41 7.43 -10.17
CA LEU A 249 -10.76 7.76 -10.65
C LEU A 249 -10.91 9.25 -10.96
N MET A 250 -10.27 10.12 -10.16
CA MET A 250 -10.20 11.55 -10.48
C MET A 250 -9.45 11.78 -11.80
N ASN A 251 -8.38 11.04 -12.06
CA ASN A 251 -7.58 11.14 -13.29
C ASN A 251 -8.32 10.72 -14.56
N THR A 252 -9.36 9.90 -14.44
CA THR A 252 -10.17 9.39 -15.57
C THR A 252 -11.51 10.12 -15.71
N GLY A 253 -11.78 11.14 -14.88
CA GLY A 253 -13.05 11.86 -14.90
C GLY A 253 -14.20 11.14 -14.19
N ASN A 254 -13.94 10.00 -13.53
CA ASN A 254 -14.92 9.22 -12.79
C ASN A 254 -15.16 9.80 -11.38
N HIS A 255 -15.46 11.10 -11.32
CA HIS A 255 -15.50 11.89 -10.09
C HIS A 255 -16.55 11.40 -9.09
N GLU A 256 -17.71 10.94 -9.58
CA GLU A 256 -18.80 10.46 -8.72
C GLU A 256 -18.36 9.22 -7.92
N GLU A 257 -17.72 8.26 -8.59
CA GLU A 257 -17.21 7.05 -7.96
C GLU A 257 -16.04 7.37 -7.02
N ALA A 258 -15.17 8.32 -7.39
CA ALA A 258 -14.10 8.80 -6.52
C ALA A 258 -14.64 9.38 -5.20
N ILE A 259 -15.64 10.26 -5.29
CA ILE A 259 -16.31 10.88 -4.14
C ILE A 259 -17.01 9.82 -3.28
N LYS A 260 -17.69 8.85 -3.91
CA LYS A 260 -18.35 7.75 -3.21
C LYS A 260 -17.35 6.89 -2.44
N LEU A 261 -16.23 6.52 -3.07
CA LEU A 261 -15.17 5.74 -2.43
C LEU A 261 -14.50 6.53 -1.30
N GLN A 262 -14.27 7.83 -1.46
CA GLN A 262 -13.74 8.66 -0.38
C GLN A 262 -14.71 8.79 0.81
N LYS A 263 -16.04 8.85 0.56
CA LYS A 263 -17.04 8.80 1.63
C LYS A 263 -17.00 7.46 2.38
N HIS A 264 -16.86 6.34 1.66
CA HIS A 264 -16.69 5.04 2.30
C HIS A 264 -15.45 5.01 3.23
N LEU A 265 -14.33 5.61 2.83
CA LEU A 265 -13.14 5.74 3.70
C LEU A 265 -13.40 6.60 4.96
N ILE A 266 -14.24 7.63 4.88
CA ILE A 266 -14.67 8.42 6.06
C ILE A 266 -15.47 7.55 7.03
N ASP A 267 -16.35 6.69 6.50
CA ASP A 267 -17.19 5.80 7.31
C ASP A 267 -16.35 4.71 8.00
N LYS A 268 -15.31 4.18 7.34
CA LYS A 268 -14.34 3.27 7.97
C LYS A 268 -13.57 3.93 9.12
N ALA A 269 -13.24 5.21 8.99
CA ALA A 269 -12.53 5.98 10.02
C ALA A 269 -13.42 6.45 11.19
N THR A 270 -14.59 5.83 11.43
CA THR A 270 -15.58 6.32 12.42
C THR A 270 -15.01 6.53 13.82
N PHE A 271 -14.11 5.65 14.29
CA PHE A 271 -13.55 5.69 15.65
C PHE A 271 -12.19 6.40 15.75
N ASP A 272 -11.52 6.70 14.63
CA ASP A 272 -10.27 7.45 14.59
C ASP A 272 -10.54 8.89 14.15
N LEU A 273 -10.73 9.78 15.12
CA LEU A 273 -11.07 11.19 14.86
C LEU A 273 -10.00 11.93 14.06
N VAL A 274 -8.73 11.57 14.23
CA VAL A 274 -7.60 12.22 13.53
C VAL A 274 -7.61 11.78 12.07
N LEU A 275 -7.72 10.48 11.83
CA LEU A 275 -7.84 9.94 10.47
C LEU A 275 -9.08 10.47 9.79
N ARG A 276 -10.22 10.52 10.48
CA ARG A 276 -11.48 11.04 9.93
C ARG A 276 -11.40 12.51 9.52
N SER A 277 -10.76 13.35 10.34
CA SER A 277 -10.49 14.75 9.99
C SER A 277 -9.66 14.84 8.70
N LYS A 278 -8.61 14.03 8.57
CA LYS A 278 -7.81 13.94 7.34
C LYS A 278 -8.63 13.49 6.13
N ARG A 279 -9.52 12.49 6.29
CA ARG A 279 -10.42 12.04 5.21
C ARG A 279 -11.40 13.12 4.75
N TYR A 280 -11.88 13.96 5.68
CA TYR A 280 -12.70 15.13 5.32
C TYR A 280 -11.90 16.18 4.55
N ALA A 281 -10.64 16.44 4.93
CA ALA A 281 -9.78 17.37 4.19
C ALA A 281 -9.48 16.87 2.77
N GLU A 282 -9.27 15.57 2.59
CA GLU A 282 -9.12 14.93 1.28
C GLU A 282 -10.42 15.07 0.45
N LEU A 283 -11.59 14.74 1.02
CA LEU A 283 -12.87 14.90 0.32
C LEU A 283 -13.16 16.37 -0.03
N SER A 284 -12.73 17.30 0.81
CA SER A 284 -12.85 18.73 0.56
C SER A 284 -12.08 19.14 -0.70
N ARG A 285 -10.84 18.65 -0.88
CA ARG A 285 -10.02 18.93 -2.07
C ARG A 285 -10.62 18.29 -3.33
N LEU A 286 -11.18 17.09 -3.21
CA LEU A 286 -11.93 16.46 -4.30
C LEU A 286 -13.09 17.35 -4.77
N TYR A 287 -13.94 17.81 -3.86
CA TYR A 287 -15.05 18.71 -4.19
C TYR A 287 -14.57 20.03 -4.81
N TRP A 288 -13.48 20.59 -4.30
CA TRP A 288 -12.89 21.79 -4.87
C TRP A 288 -12.42 21.56 -6.32
N SER A 289 -11.78 20.42 -6.60
CA SER A 289 -11.25 20.09 -7.93
C SER A 289 -12.34 19.93 -9.00
N VAL A 290 -13.56 19.52 -8.59
CA VAL A 290 -14.73 19.39 -9.49
C VAL A 290 -15.61 20.64 -9.49
N ASN A 291 -15.09 21.77 -8.99
CA ASN A 291 -15.77 23.06 -8.91
C ASN A 291 -17.06 23.04 -8.06
N ASN A 292 -17.15 22.12 -7.09
CA ASN A 292 -18.23 22.08 -6.11
C ASN A 292 -17.81 22.78 -4.80
N LYS A 293 -17.90 24.10 -4.80
CA LYS A 293 -17.32 24.96 -3.75
C LYS A 293 -18.04 24.83 -2.40
N ASP A 294 -19.36 24.70 -2.40
CA ASP A 294 -20.15 24.65 -1.16
C ASP A 294 -19.82 23.39 -0.36
N GLU A 295 -19.79 22.23 -1.02
CA GLU A 295 -19.40 20.96 -0.43
C GLU A 295 -17.92 20.95 -0.03
N ALA A 296 -17.04 21.59 -0.80
CA ALA A 296 -15.63 21.74 -0.43
C ALA A 296 -15.47 22.47 0.91
N ILE A 297 -16.17 23.59 1.09
CA ILE A 297 -16.18 24.38 2.34
C ILE A 297 -16.82 23.58 3.48
N GLN A 298 -17.93 22.88 3.21
CA GLN A 298 -18.59 22.05 4.21
C GLN A 298 -17.65 20.95 4.73
N MET A 299 -16.91 20.27 3.85
CA MET A 299 -15.97 19.22 4.23
C MET A 299 -14.72 19.78 4.93
N ALA A 300 -14.18 20.92 4.50
CA ALA A 300 -13.08 21.57 5.21
C ALA A 300 -13.48 22.00 6.63
N THR A 301 -14.74 22.42 6.81
CA THR A 301 -15.30 22.72 8.14
C THR A 301 -15.37 21.46 9.01
N LYS A 302 -15.84 20.32 8.46
CA LYS A 302 -15.83 19.03 9.17
C LYS A 302 -14.42 18.55 9.51
N ALA A 303 -13.45 18.83 8.63
CA ALA A 303 -12.04 18.54 8.86
C ALA A 303 -11.41 19.43 9.94
N LYS A 304 -12.03 20.58 10.25
CA LYS A 304 -11.44 21.67 11.06
C LYS A 304 -10.15 22.23 10.44
N ASP A 305 -10.06 22.21 9.12
CA ASP A 305 -8.89 22.69 8.37
C ASP A 305 -9.04 24.19 8.06
N ASN A 306 -8.54 25.03 8.96
CA ASN A 306 -8.60 26.48 8.81
C ASN A 306 -7.80 27.01 7.61
N GLY A 307 -6.74 26.29 7.20
CA GLY A 307 -5.93 26.64 6.05
C GLY A 307 -6.73 26.51 4.75
N LEU A 308 -7.41 25.37 4.58
CA LEU A 308 -8.32 25.16 3.45
C LEU A 308 -9.50 26.15 3.46
N LEU A 309 -10.08 26.43 4.63
CA LEU A 309 -11.20 27.37 4.73
C LEU A 309 -10.83 28.80 4.33
N ARG A 310 -9.64 29.28 4.67
CA ARG A 310 -9.14 30.58 4.20
C ARG A 310 -8.92 30.54 2.69
N PHE A 311 -8.18 29.53 2.23
CA PHE A 311 -7.88 29.36 0.82
C PHE A 311 -9.13 29.37 -0.07
N TYR A 312 -10.20 28.65 0.30
CA TYR A 312 -11.43 28.62 -0.50
C TYR A 312 -12.21 29.93 -0.51
N LYS A 313 -12.08 30.77 0.53
CA LYS A 313 -12.83 32.03 0.66
C LYS A 313 -12.19 33.18 -0.12
N ASP A 314 -10.88 33.35 0.01
CA ASP A 314 -10.18 34.52 -0.51
C ASP A 314 -8.88 34.17 -1.26
N GLY A 315 -8.54 32.89 -1.38
CA GLY A 315 -7.31 32.43 -2.02
C GLY A 315 -6.07 32.50 -1.13
N ASP A 316 -6.19 32.90 0.14
CA ASP A 316 -5.06 32.95 1.08
C ASP A 316 -4.58 31.54 1.44
N ASN A 317 -3.37 31.22 1.01
CA ASN A 317 -2.69 29.97 1.33
C ASN A 317 -1.54 30.13 2.34
N SER A 318 -1.35 31.32 2.91
CA SER A 318 -0.23 31.64 3.81
C SER A 318 -0.15 30.67 5.00
N PHE A 319 -1.30 30.28 5.55
CA PHE A 319 -1.39 29.32 6.65
C PHE A 319 -0.87 27.94 6.23
N LEU A 320 -1.34 27.40 5.10
CA LEU A 320 -0.94 26.10 4.58
C LEU A 320 0.56 26.09 4.24
N VAL A 321 1.06 27.15 3.62
CA VAL A 321 2.49 27.28 3.26
C VAL A 321 3.36 27.36 4.51
N ARG A 322 2.91 28.03 5.57
CA ARG A 322 3.62 28.10 6.84
C ARG A 322 3.74 26.72 7.48
N GLU A 323 2.67 25.92 7.51
CA GLU A 323 2.71 24.55 8.05
C GLU A 323 3.74 23.68 7.31
N VAL A 324 3.81 23.77 5.99
CA VAL A 324 4.82 23.05 5.19
C VAL A 324 6.24 23.54 5.53
N ASN A 325 6.44 24.85 5.68
CA ASN A 325 7.75 25.39 6.06
C ASN A 325 8.19 24.94 7.47
N GLU A 326 7.26 24.85 8.43
CA GLU A 326 7.53 24.36 9.77
C GLU A 326 7.97 22.89 9.75
N GLN A 327 7.25 22.04 9.00
CA GLN A 327 7.63 20.63 8.81
C GLN A 327 9.02 20.50 8.16
N TYR A 328 9.28 21.27 7.10
CA TYR A 328 10.60 21.32 6.46
C TYR A 328 11.71 21.71 7.45
N ASN A 329 11.49 22.73 8.27
CA ASN A 329 12.48 23.18 9.26
C ASN A 329 12.75 22.15 10.35
N VAL A 330 11.74 21.37 10.75
CA VAL A 330 11.91 20.25 11.69
C VAL A 330 12.82 19.18 11.09
N LEU A 331 12.53 18.73 9.87
CA LEU A 331 13.33 17.71 9.17
C LEU A 331 14.77 18.19 8.93
N ARG A 332 14.94 19.46 8.54
CA ARG A 332 16.26 20.06 8.34
C ARG A 332 17.08 20.09 9.63
N LYS A 333 16.45 20.33 10.79
CA LYS A 333 17.14 20.35 12.08
C LYS A 333 17.50 18.96 12.59
N SER A 334 16.72 17.93 12.26
CA SER A 334 17.05 16.54 12.65
C SER A 334 18.19 15.95 11.82
N GLY A 335 18.52 16.55 10.67
CA GLY A 335 19.50 16.00 9.71
C GLY A 335 18.95 14.79 8.95
N ASP A 336 17.63 14.56 9.01
CA ASP A 336 16.97 13.53 8.22
C ASP A 336 17.08 13.82 6.72
N TYR A 337 17.03 12.76 5.91
CA TYR A 337 16.83 12.91 4.46
C TYR A 337 15.52 13.66 4.19
N ILE A 338 15.58 14.67 3.32
CA ILE A 338 14.42 15.45 2.90
C ILE A 338 14.14 15.10 1.45
N SER A 339 13.05 14.39 1.19
CA SER A 339 12.65 14.14 -0.19
C SER A 339 12.13 15.41 -0.85
N GLU A 340 12.74 15.74 -1.98
CA GLU A 340 12.34 16.88 -2.80
C GLU A 340 10.98 16.63 -3.43
N PHE A 341 10.66 15.41 -3.87
CA PHE A 341 9.34 15.09 -4.42
C PHE A 341 8.22 15.27 -3.39
N TRP A 342 8.37 14.66 -2.20
CA TRP A 342 7.32 14.71 -1.18
C TRP A 342 7.17 16.13 -0.60
N MET A 343 8.26 16.89 -0.51
CA MET A 343 8.22 18.32 -0.17
C MET A 343 7.54 19.14 -1.27
N GLY A 344 7.83 18.86 -2.53
CA GLY A 344 7.17 19.49 -3.68
C GLY A 344 5.67 19.24 -3.69
N LEU A 345 5.24 17.99 -3.41
CA LEU A 345 3.83 17.62 -3.27
C LEU A 345 3.17 18.37 -2.10
N ALA A 346 3.84 18.53 -0.97
CA ALA A 346 3.33 19.31 0.16
C ALA A 346 3.15 20.79 -0.21
N TYR A 347 4.14 21.42 -0.83
CA TYR A 347 4.04 22.80 -1.30
C TYR A 347 2.95 22.98 -2.36
N ALA A 348 2.80 22.00 -3.25
CA ALA A 348 1.75 21.99 -4.27
C ALA A 348 0.35 21.91 -3.65
N ASN A 349 0.17 21.07 -2.63
CA ASN A 349 -1.07 20.97 -1.86
C ASN A 349 -1.35 22.21 -1.00
N ALA A 350 -0.31 22.97 -0.65
CA ALA A 350 -0.40 24.27 0.00
C ALA A 350 -0.54 25.44 -0.99
N GLY A 351 -0.57 25.18 -2.31
CA GLY A 351 -0.70 26.22 -3.34
C GLY A 351 0.55 27.07 -3.57
N SER A 352 1.71 26.67 -3.05
CA SER A 352 3.00 27.34 -3.31
C SER A 352 3.64 26.81 -4.59
N LYS A 353 3.18 27.35 -5.73
CA LYS A 353 3.59 26.92 -7.07
C LYS A 353 5.11 26.90 -7.29
N ASP A 354 5.80 28.00 -6.99
CA ASP A 354 7.22 28.14 -7.36
C ASP A 354 8.12 27.22 -6.52
N LYS A 355 7.79 27.07 -5.22
CA LYS A 355 8.48 26.11 -4.34
C LYS A 355 8.24 24.68 -4.80
N ALA A 356 7.00 24.34 -5.14
CA ALA A 356 6.65 23.02 -5.64
C ALA A 356 7.43 22.67 -6.92
N LEU A 357 7.47 23.57 -7.91
CA LEU A 357 8.20 23.35 -9.17
C LEU A 357 9.71 23.22 -8.96
N THR A 358 10.28 24.02 -8.04
CA THR A 358 11.70 23.92 -7.67
C THR A 358 12.00 22.54 -7.09
N CYS A 359 11.20 22.11 -6.12
CA CYS A 359 11.33 20.80 -5.50
C CYS A 359 11.16 19.66 -6.50
N PHE A 360 10.17 19.72 -7.40
CA PHE A 360 10.02 18.70 -8.44
C PHE A 360 11.20 18.66 -9.41
N GLY A 361 11.77 19.82 -9.77
CA GLY A 361 13.00 19.89 -10.56
C GLY A 361 14.18 19.21 -9.87
N ASN A 362 14.40 19.50 -8.59
CA ASN A 362 15.44 18.87 -7.78
C ASN A 362 15.23 17.36 -7.67
N ALA A 363 14.00 16.92 -7.44
CA ALA A 363 13.66 15.49 -7.34
C ALA A 363 13.98 14.72 -8.63
N VAL A 364 13.80 15.34 -9.81
CA VAL A 364 14.19 14.75 -11.10
C VAL A 364 15.71 14.62 -11.20
N VAL A 365 16.47 15.63 -10.75
CA VAL A 365 17.93 15.59 -10.73
C VAL A 365 18.45 14.52 -9.77
N LEU A 366 17.84 14.41 -8.59
CA LEU A 366 18.13 13.39 -7.57
C LEU A 366 17.60 12.00 -7.95
N LYS A 367 16.89 11.88 -9.09
CA LYS A 367 16.29 10.62 -9.56
C LYS A 367 15.40 9.96 -8.51
N GLU A 368 14.68 10.75 -7.72
CA GLU A 368 13.71 10.22 -6.77
C GLU A 368 12.59 9.50 -7.52
N ALA A 369 12.41 8.20 -7.30
CA ALA A 369 11.45 7.40 -8.04
C ALA A 369 10.02 7.95 -8.02
N ALA A 370 9.62 8.63 -6.94
CA ALA A 370 8.30 9.18 -6.80
C ALA A 370 7.98 10.30 -7.83
N VAL A 371 8.98 10.89 -8.50
CA VAL A 371 8.73 11.85 -9.60
C VAL A 371 7.91 11.29 -10.74
N THR A 372 7.88 9.96 -10.92
CA THR A 372 7.05 9.31 -11.94
C THR A 372 5.57 9.54 -11.72
N LEU A 373 5.16 9.82 -10.49
CA LEU A 373 3.80 10.22 -10.16
C LEU A 373 3.39 11.51 -10.89
N LEU A 374 4.32 12.42 -11.20
CA LEU A 374 4.03 13.63 -11.98
C LEU A 374 3.69 13.34 -13.45
N LEU A 375 3.88 12.11 -13.93
CA LEU A 375 3.40 11.68 -15.25
C LEU A 375 1.88 11.44 -15.27
N ILE A 376 1.31 11.15 -14.10
CA ILE A 376 -0.13 10.95 -13.93
C ILE A 376 -0.81 12.32 -14.01
N ASP A 377 -1.85 12.42 -14.85
CA ASP A 377 -2.32 13.71 -15.36
C ASP A 377 -2.85 14.68 -14.31
N HIS A 378 -3.35 14.22 -13.15
CA HIS A 378 -3.90 15.12 -12.15
C HIS A 378 -3.53 14.72 -10.71
N TYR A 379 -2.48 15.37 -10.20
CA TYR A 379 -2.37 15.55 -8.76
C TYR A 379 -3.23 16.74 -8.35
N GLU A 380 -4.05 16.57 -7.31
CA GLU A 380 -4.92 17.59 -6.71
C GLU A 380 -4.12 18.74 -6.10
N PHE A 381 -3.55 19.58 -6.97
CA PHE A 381 -2.73 20.69 -6.55
C PHE A 381 -3.57 21.95 -6.50
N LEU A 382 -3.52 22.65 -5.36
CA LEU A 382 -4.11 23.99 -5.28
C LEU A 382 -3.29 24.92 -6.21
N ASN A 383 -3.96 25.67 -7.08
CA ASN A 383 -3.37 26.73 -7.92
C ASN A 383 -2.23 26.34 -8.90
N LEU A 384 -2.00 25.06 -9.17
CA LEU A 384 -1.01 24.63 -10.17
C LEU A 384 -1.67 24.30 -11.51
N LYS A 385 -1.50 25.18 -12.51
CA LYS A 385 -1.96 24.92 -13.88
C LYS A 385 -1.10 23.85 -14.58
N TYR A 386 -1.75 22.97 -15.33
CA TYR A 386 -1.17 21.83 -16.08
C TYR A 386 0.01 22.20 -17.00
N LEU A 387 0.00 23.41 -17.59
CA LEU A 387 1.04 23.87 -18.52
C LEU A 387 2.46 23.91 -17.92
N ASN A 388 2.60 24.04 -16.59
CA ASN A 388 3.91 24.10 -15.94
C ASN A 388 4.58 22.73 -15.80
N PHE A 389 3.87 21.63 -16.09
CA PHE A 389 4.39 20.27 -15.97
C PHE A 389 4.98 19.72 -17.26
N ILE A 390 4.83 20.39 -18.41
CA ILE A 390 5.27 19.84 -19.70
C ILE A 390 6.78 19.54 -19.71
N GLN A 391 7.60 20.48 -19.24
CA GLN A 391 9.05 20.32 -19.20
C GLN A 391 9.49 19.27 -18.16
N LEU A 392 8.85 19.25 -16.99
CA LEU A 392 9.07 18.23 -15.97
C LEU A 392 8.72 16.84 -16.50
N LYS A 393 7.53 16.66 -17.10
CA LYS A 393 7.09 15.41 -17.72
C LYS A 393 8.06 14.96 -18.81
N ARG A 394 8.57 15.85 -19.66
CA ARG A 394 9.60 15.53 -20.66
C ARG A 394 10.88 15.02 -20.01
N SER A 395 11.36 15.70 -18.97
CA SER A 395 12.59 15.32 -18.25
C SER A 395 12.44 13.95 -17.57
N ILE A 396 11.28 13.70 -16.94
CA ILE A 396 10.96 12.40 -16.33
C ILE A 396 10.88 11.31 -17.38
N LYS A 397 10.19 11.55 -18.52
CA LYS A 397 10.13 10.59 -19.63
C LYS A 397 11.50 10.25 -20.20
N ALA A 398 12.47 11.17 -20.15
CA ALA A 398 13.84 10.91 -20.58
C ALA A 398 14.63 10.02 -19.59
N LEU A 399 14.22 9.95 -18.32
CA LEU A 399 14.80 9.02 -17.33
C LEU A 399 14.25 7.60 -17.49
N ILE A 400 13.02 7.46 -17.98
CA ILE A 400 12.33 6.18 -18.10
C ILE A 400 12.80 5.45 -19.36
N ASN A 401 13.33 4.25 -19.16
CA ASN A 401 13.58 3.34 -20.26
C ASN A 401 12.28 2.59 -20.57
N PHE A 402 11.74 2.81 -21.78
CA PHE A 402 10.56 2.14 -22.31
C PHE A 402 10.93 0.92 -23.14
#